data_AF-A0A926V3C2-F1
#
_entry.id   AF-A0A926V3C2-F1
#
_cell.length_a   1.000
_cell.length_b   1.000
_cell.length_c   1.000
_cell.angle_alpha   90.00
_cell.angle_beta   90.00
_cell.angle_gamma   90.00
#
_symmetry.space_group_name_H-M   'P 1'
#
loop_
_entity.id
_entity.type
_entity.pdbx_description
1 polymer ?
#
loop_
_entity_poly.entity_id
_entity_poly.type
_entity_poly.pdbx_seq_one_letter_code
_entity_poly.pdbx_strand_id
1 'polypeptide(L)' 'MVPGAWLVSNDGTRYRVLEIVQGTISLCPVGRSTIVAYRLSDLAARFDLEHLP' A
#
# COMPACT_ATOMS: atom_id res chain seq x y z
N MET A 1 -1.82 -15.82 4.26
CA MET A 1 -2.33 -14.63 3.53
C MET A 1 -3.09 -13.79 4.54
N VAL A 2 -2.75 -12.51 4.75
CA VAL A 2 -3.51 -11.62 5.66
C VAL A 2 -4.47 -10.78 4.82
N PRO A 3 -5.74 -11.19 4.65
CA PRO A 3 -6.73 -10.35 4.00
C PRO A 3 -6.93 -9.06 4.84
N GLY A 4 -6.77 -7.90 4.21
CA GLY A 4 -7.02 -6.61 4.85
C GLY A 4 -5.79 -5.89 5.43
N ALA A 5 -4.59 -6.17 4.92
CA ALA A 5 -3.42 -5.34 5.24
C ALA A 5 -3.67 -3.87 4.83
N TRP A 6 -3.25 -2.96 5.71
CA TRP A 6 -3.33 -1.52 5.51
C TRP A 6 -1.92 -0.96 5.43
N LEU A 7 -1.75 0.07 4.60
CA LEU A 7 -0.52 0.84 4.51
C LEU A 7 -0.83 2.31 4.74
N VAL A 8 0.11 3.04 5.34
CA VAL A 8 0.01 4.49 5.53
C VAL A 8 1.20 5.13 4.85
N SER A 9 0.96 6.03 3.90
CA SER A 9 2.02 6.79 3.26
C SER A 9 2.56 7.89 4.17
N ASN A 10 3.73 8.42 3.83
CA ASN A 10 4.41 9.45 4.63
C ASN A 10 3.60 10.76 4.76
N ASP A 11 2.64 10.99 3.86
CA ASP A 11 1.70 12.13 3.91
C ASP A 11 0.46 11.85 4.78
N GLY A 12 0.39 10.69 5.44
CA GLY A 12 -0.71 10.27 6.30
C GLY A 12 -1.89 9.60 5.55
N THR A 13 -1.82 9.45 4.23
CA THR A 13 -2.90 8.80 3.48
C THR A 13 -2.93 7.30 3.77
N ARG A 14 -4.12 6.78 4.12
CA ARG A 14 -4.33 5.35 4.37
C ARG A 14 -4.73 4.62 3.10
N TYR A 15 -4.10 3.49 2.83
CA TYR A 15 -4.36 2.63 1.68
C TYR A 15 -4.76 1.23 2.13
N ARG A 16 -5.78 0.69 1.49
CA ARG A 16 -6.12 -0.72 1.57
C ARG A 16 -5.30 -1.48 0.54
N VAL A 17 -4.60 -2.53 0.96
CA VAL A 17 -3.95 -3.46 0.04
C VAL A 17 -5.03 -4.31 -0.62
N LEU A 18 -5.09 -4.29 -1.95
CA LEU A 18 -6.05 -5.08 -2.73
C LEU A 18 -5.44 -6.41 -3.14
N GLU A 19 -4.26 -6.36 -3.77
CA GLU A 19 -3.53 -7.52 -4.25
C GLU A 19 -2.03 -7.21 -4.36
N ILE A 20 -1.20 -8.26 -4.30
CA ILE A 20 0.24 -8.20 -4.55
C ILE A 20 0.56 -9.26 -5.60
N VAL A 21 0.98 -8.82 -6.79
CA VAL A 21 1.24 -9.68 -7.94
C VAL A 21 2.59 -9.31 -8.55
N GLN A 22 3.48 -10.29 -8.69
CA GLN A 22 4.77 -10.15 -9.41
C GLN A 22 5.58 -8.90 -9.02
N GLY A 23 5.72 -8.63 -7.72
CA GLY A 23 6.50 -7.48 -7.23
C GLY A 23 5.81 -6.12 -7.41
N THR A 24 4.52 -6.11 -7.74
CA THR A 24 3.66 -4.93 -7.78
C THR A 24 2.57 -5.08 -6.74
N ILE A 25 2.23 -3.98 -6.07
CA ILE A 25 1.13 -3.90 -5.12
C ILE A 25 0.04 -2.98 -5.68
N SER A 26 -1.21 -3.42 -5.62
CA SER A 26 -2.37 -2.59 -5.93
C SER A 26 -3.01 -2.10 -4.65
N LEU A 27 -3.20 -0.79 -4.56
CA LEU A 27 -3.67 -0.07 -3.39
C LEU A 27 -4.91 0.76 -3.71
N CYS A 28 -5.80 0.88 -2.74
CA CYS A 28 -6.94 1.79 -2.80
C CYS A 28 -6.85 2.80 -1.64
N PRO A 29 -6.68 4.11 -1.91
CA PRO A 29 -6.70 5.14 -0.87
C PRO A 29 -8.09 5.25 -0.26
N VAL A 30 -8.17 5.31 1.06
CA VAL A 30 -9.46 5.52 1.77
C VAL A 30 -10.05 6.87 1.38
N GLY A 31 -11.32 6.88 1.00
CA GLY A 31 -12.03 8.09 0.57
C GLY A 31 -11.81 8.47 -0.90
N ARG A 32 -11.10 7.65 -1.68
CA ARG A 32 -10.96 7.80 -3.13
C ARG A 32 -11.32 6.51 -3.86
N SER A 33 -11.98 6.65 -5.01
CA SER A 33 -12.39 5.51 -5.86
C SER A 33 -11.33 5.14 -6.90
N THR A 34 -10.07 5.49 -6.66
CA THR A 34 -8.97 5.30 -7.61
C THR A 34 -8.04 4.20 -7.11
N ILE A 35 -7.72 3.23 -7.96
CA ILE A 35 -6.72 2.22 -7.66
C ILE A 35 -5.36 2.72 -8.15
N VAL A 36 -4.35 2.63 -7.30
CA VAL A 36 -2.96 2.96 -7.64
C VAL A 36 -2.09 1.72 -7.47
N ALA A 37 -1.16 1.50 -8.40
CA ALA A 37 -0.24 0.37 -8.36
C ALA A 37 1.19 0.88 -8.19
N TYR A 38 1.97 0.22 -7.32
CA TYR A 38 3.36 0.56 -7.07
C TYR A 38 4.25 -0.67 -7.17
N ARG A 39 5.51 -0.48 -7.57
CA ARG A 39 6.53 -1.52 -7.39
C ARG A 39 6.84 -1.67 -5.90
N LEU A 40 7.02 -2.91 -5.44
CA LEU A 40 7.42 -3.19 -4.06
C LEU A 40 8.79 -2.55 -3.72
N SER A 41 9.67 -2.35 -4.70
CA SER A 41 10.96 -1.66 -4.53
C SER A 41 10.80 -0.20 -4.10
N ASP A 42 9.72 0.44 -4.52
CA ASP A 42 9.51 1.88 -4.32
C ASP A 42 8.69 2.16 -3.05
N LEU A 43 8.19 1.10 -2.42
CA LEU A 43 7.28 1.15 -1.28
C LEU A 43 7.96 1.76 -0.06
N ALA A 44 9.23 1.41 0.19
CA ALA A 44 10.02 1.94 1.30
C ALA A 44 10.27 3.45 1.22
N ALA A 45 10.23 4.04 0.02
CA ALA A 45 10.39 5.47 -0.16
C ALA A 45 9.10 6.26 0.11
N ARG A 46 7.92 5.60 0.09
CA ARG A 46 6.62 6.28 0.11
C ARG A 46 5.76 5.94 1.32
N PHE A 47 6.06 4.84 1.97
CA PHE A 47 5.31 4.32 3.11
C PHE A 47 6.25 4.13 4.29
N ASP A 48 5.72 4.41 5.47
CA ASP A 48 6.40 4.16 6.73
C ASP A 48 6.38 2.65 7.00
N LEU A 49 7.43 1.93 6.57
CA LEU A 49 7.51 0.47 6.67
C LEU A 49 8.08 0.01 8.03
N GLU A 50 8.44 0.93 8.93
CA GLU A 50 9.14 0.63 10.19
C GLU A 50 8.30 -0.19 11.19
N HIS A 51 7.01 -0.40 10.93
CA HIS A 51 6.07 -1.12 11.80
C HIS A 51 5.26 -2.22 11.08
N LEU A 52 5.71 -2.68 9.90
CA LEU A 52 5.09 -3.87 9.31
C LEU A 52 5.52 -5.11 10.12
N PRO A 53 4.56 -5.91 10.64
CA PRO A 53 4.87 -7.10 11.43
C PRO A 53 5.66 -8.16 10.65
#